data_AF-A0A0A2G3W8-F1
#
_entry.id   AF-A0A0A2G3W8-F1
#
_cell.length_a   1.000
_cell.length_b   1.000
_cell.length_c   1.000
_cell.angle_alpha   90.00
_cell.angle_beta   90.00
_cell.angle_gamma   90.00
#
_symmetry.space_group_name_H-M   'P 1'
#
loop_
_entity.id
_entity.type
_entity.pdbx_description
1 polymer ?
#
loop_
_entity_poly.entity_id
_entity_poly.type
_entity_poly.pdbx_seq_one_letter_code
_entity_poly.pdbx_strand_id
1 'polypeptide(L)' 'MKDKLSVTLDVRNPFKKYSRLQTSEWGDGFYQERFNDITTRSLGLKVAYSFGSGKKSTVQRNKSLENTDLDRSTGVK' A
#
# COMPACT_ATOMS: atom_id res chain seq x y z
N MET A 1 17.59 12.80 -4.16
CA MET A 1 17.53 11.32 -4.25
C MET A 1 17.78 10.63 -2.89
N LYS A 2 17.99 11.38 -1.80
CA LYS A 2 18.02 10.81 -0.45
C LYS A 2 16.59 10.58 0.05
N ASP A 3 16.41 9.59 0.92
CA ASP A 3 15.16 9.20 1.61
C ASP A 3 14.12 8.40 0.80
N LYS A 4 14.57 7.51 -0.09
CA LYS A 4 13.68 6.54 -0.75
C LYS A 4 13.38 5.31 0.10
N LEU A 5 14.28 4.92 1.00
CA LEU A 5 14.13 3.75 1.88
C LEU A 5 13.83 4.22 3.29
N SER A 6 12.74 3.71 3.88
CA SER A 6 12.35 3.94 5.27
C SER A 6 12.31 2.62 6.02
N VAL A 7 12.97 2.59 7.17
CA VAL A 7 12.91 1.47 8.12
C VAL A 7 12.35 2.01 9.43
N THR A 8 11.29 1.37 9.93
CA THR A 8 10.59 1.81 11.14
C THR A 8 10.39 0.64 12.08
N LEU A 9 10.79 0.81 13.34
CA LEU A 9 10.49 -0.10 14.44
C LEU A 9 9.25 0.42 15.18
N ASP A 10 8.22 -0.41 15.28
CA ASP A 10 6.97 -0.12 16.00
C ASP A 10 6.90 -1.04 17.23
N VAL A 11 6.81 -0.45 18.41
CA VAL A 11 6.66 -1.16 19.69
C VAL A 11 5.36 -0.68 20.34
N ARG A 12 4.41 -1.59 20.54
CA ARG A 12 3.13 -1.28 21.20
C ARG A 12 3.00 -2.03 22.51
N ASN A 13 2.50 -1.30 23.50
CA ASN A 13 2.18 -1.77 24.84
C ASN A 13 3.29 -2.63 25.48
N PRO A 14 4.58 -2.22 25.45
CA PRO A 14 5.72 -3.07 25.81
C PRO A 14 5.61 -3.66 27.23
N PHE A 15 4.99 -2.92 28.16
CA PHE A 15 4.85 -3.33 29.55
C PHE A 15 3.48 -3.95 29.88
N LYS A 16 2.48 -3.85 29.01
CA LYS A 16 1.11 -4.35 29.26
C LYS A 16 0.74 -5.48 28.30
N LYS A 17 0.73 -6.73 28.77
CA LYS A 17 0.50 -7.91 27.92
C LYS A 17 -0.90 -7.95 27.33
N TYR A 18 -1.88 -7.60 28.14
CA TYR A 18 -3.29 -7.67 27.81
C TYR A 18 -3.94 -6.31 27.94
N SER A 19 -4.93 -6.05 27.09
CA SER A 19 -5.90 -4.98 27.27
C SER A 19 -7.25 -5.63 27.47
N ARG A 20 -7.98 -5.14 28.48
CA ARG A 20 -9.34 -5.60 28.76
C ARG A 20 -10.33 -4.74 28.01
N LEU A 21 -11.14 -5.37 27.18
CA LEU A 21 -12.35 -4.78 26.63
C LEU A 21 -13.52 -5.26 27.48
N GLN A 22 -14.28 -4.31 28.01
CA GLN A 22 -15.50 -4.59 28.77
C GLN A 22 -16.68 -4.01 27.99
N THR A 23 -17.70 -4.85 27.78
CA THR A 23 -18.98 -4.45 27.20
C THR A 23 -20.08 -4.87 28.13
N SER A 24 -20.98 -3.93 28.43
CA SER A 24 -22.17 -4.17 29.26
C SER A 24 -23.41 -3.96 28.40
N GLU A 25 -24.32 -4.93 28.42
CA GLU A 25 -25.58 -4.91 27.68
C GLU A 25 -26.75 -5.08 28.66
N TRP A 26 -27.77 -4.24 28.52
CA TRP A 26 -29.01 -4.30 29.28
C TRP A 26 -30.13 -4.73 28.33
N GLY A 27 -30.94 -5.69 28.77
CA GLY A 27 -32.17 -6.08 28.09
C GLY A 27 -33.32 -6.23 29.09
N ASP A 28 -34.52 -6.48 28.59
CA ASP A 28 -35.69 -6.65 29.45
C ASP A 28 -35.51 -7.85 30.38
N GLY A 29 -35.32 -7.55 31.67
CA GLY A 29 -35.13 -8.54 32.72
C GLY A 29 -33.73 -9.16 32.81
N PHE A 30 -32.74 -8.69 32.04
CA PHE A 30 -31.37 -9.19 32.17
C PHE A 30 -30.29 -8.12 32.02
N TYR A 31 -29.16 -8.43 32.65
CA TYR A 31 -27.91 -7.70 32.52
C TYR A 31 -26.82 -8.68 32.07
N GLN A 32 -26.03 -8.29 31.08
CA GLN A 32 -24.90 -9.08 30.62
C GLN A 32 -23.63 -8.23 30.61
N GLU A 33 -22.56 -8.79 31.19
CA GLU A 33 -21.20 -8.30 31.02
C GLU A 33 -20.39 -9.28 30.15
N ARG A 34 -19.63 -8.72 29.22
CA ARG A 34 -18.64 -9.45 28.44
C ARG A 34 -17.28 -8.83 28.68
N PHE A 35 -16.33 -9.66 29.13
CA PHE A 35 -14.93 -9.30 29.26
C PHE A 35 -14.12 -10.02 28.20
N ASN A 36 -13.33 -9.27 27.45
CA ASN A 36 -12.42 -9.83 26.45
C ASN A 36 -11.01 -9.28 26.69
N ASP A 37 -10.10 -10.15 27.11
CA ASP A 37 -8.70 -9.83 27.31
C ASP A 37 -7.92 -10.08 26.01
N ILE A 38 -7.62 -9.02 25.27
CA ILE A 38 -6.88 -9.08 24.01
C ILE A 38 -5.38 -8.91 24.24
N THR A 39 -4.56 -9.71 23.56
CA THR A 39 -3.10 -9.50 23.55
C THR A 39 -2.80 -8.20 22.84
N THR A 40 -2.05 -7.30 23.48
CA THR A 40 -1.74 -5.98 22.89
C THR A 40 -0.26 -5.67 22.75
N ARG A 41 0.61 -6.50 23.31
CA ARG A 41 2.06 -6.43 23.06
C ARG A 41 2.33 -6.78 21.60
N SER A 42 2.93 -5.86 20.87
CA SER A 42 3.43 -6.13 19.52
C SER A 42 4.75 -5.45 19.27
N LEU A 43 5.60 -6.14 18.51
CA LEU A 43 6.84 -5.62 17.94
C LEU A 43 6.74 -5.80 16.43
N GLY A 44 6.88 -4.70 15.68
CA GLY A 44 6.79 -4.69 14.23
C GLY A 44 7.98 -3.99 13.61
N LEU A 45 8.48 -4.55 12.50
CA LEU A 45 9.46 -3.89 11.64
C LEU A 45 8.80 -3.59 10.30
N LYS A 46 8.81 -2.33 9.88
CA LYS A 46 8.32 -1.90 8.58
C LYS A 46 9.48 -1.44 7.72
N VAL A 47 9.60 -2.02 6.53
CA VAL A 47 10.53 -1.59 5.49
C VAL A 47 9.71 -1.10 4.31
N ALA A 48 9.93 0.13 3.88
CA ALA A 48 9.20 0.75 2.78
C ALA A 48 10.17 1.43 1.82
N TYR A 49 9.97 1.24 0.51
CA TYR A 49 10.74 1.90 -0.53
C TYR A 49 9.83 2.70 -1.46
N SER A 50 10.16 3.99 -1.62
CA SER A 50 9.45 4.91 -2.51
C SER A 50 10.16 4.99 -3.85
N PHE A 51 9.53 4.43 -4.88
CA PHE A 51 9.96 4.64 -6.26
C PHE A 51 9.63 6.08 -6.66
N GLY A 52 10.63 6.84 -7.10
CA GLY A 52 10.40 8.18 -7.64
C GLY A 52 9.61 8.11 -8.96
N SER A 53 8.99 9.22 -9.35
CA SER A 53 8.41 9.33 -10.70
C SER A 53 9.50 9.10 -11.74
N GLY A 54 9.38 8.04 -12.53
CA GLY A 54 10.27 7.81 -13.68
C GLY A 54 10.27 9.03 -14.60
N LYS A 55 11.41 9.31 -15.25
CA LYS A 55 11.45 10.34 -16.30
C LYS A 55 10.42 9.93 -17.37
N LYS A 56 9.39 10.77 -17.60
CA LYS A 56 8.47 10.58 -18.72
C LYS A 56 9.32 10.67 -19.99
N SER A 57 9.52 9.54 -20.65
CA SER A 57 10.10 9.54 -21.99
C SER A 57 9.06 10.15 -22.91
N THR A 58 9.26 11.39 -23.33
CA THR A 58 8.51 11.96 -24.45
C THR A 58 8.99 11.24 -25.70
N VAL A 59 8.31 10.15 -26.04
CA VAL A 59 8.52 9.46 -27.32
C VAL A 59 8.03 10.41 -28.41
N GLN A 60 8.95 11.18 -29.00
CA GLN A 60 8.65 11.96 -30.18
C GLN A 60 8.63 11.01 -31.37
N ARG A 61 7.52 11.02 -32.12
CA ARG A 61 7.41 10.28 -33.38
C ARG A 61 8.53 10.76 -34.31
N ASN A 62 9.46 9.86 -34.66
CA ASN A 62 10.46 10.15 -35.66
C ASN A 62 9.72 10.41 -36.99
N LYS A 63 9.87 11.63 -37.52
CA LYS A 63 9.27 12.07 -38.79
C LYS A 63 10.25 11.92 -39.97
N SER A 64 11.35 11.18 -39.81
CA SER A 64 12.29 10.89 -40.89
C SER A 64 11.74 9.95 -41.95
N LEU A 65 10.57 9.35 -41.73
CA LEU A 65 9.84 8.63 -42.77
C LEU A 65 9.07 9.66 -43.59
N GLU A 66 9.57 9.94 -44.79
CA GLU A 66 8.82 10.69 -45.79
C GLU A 66 7.57 9.88 -46.21
N ASN A 67 6.48 10.57 -46.53
CA ASN A 67 5.23 9.96 -46.98
C ASN A 67 5.37 9.12 -48.27
N THR A 68 6.53 9.15 -48.92
CA THR A 68 6.87 8.34 -50.09
C THR A 68 7.09 6.88 -49.76
N ASP A 69 7.42 6.52 -48.50
CA ASP A 69 7.51 5.12 -48.06
C ASP A 69 6.12 4.50 -47.74
N LEU A 70 5.05 5.30 -47.83
CA LEU A 70 3.67 4.81 -47.84
C LEU A 70 3.17 4.51 -49.25
N ASP A 71 4.07 4.26 -50.20
CA ASP A 71 3.69 3.69 -51.49
C ASP A 71 3.14 2.28 -51.27
N ARG A 72 1.81 2.19 -51.16
CA ARG A 72 1.01 0.96 -51.13
C ARG A 72 1.06 0.25 -52.49
N SER A 73 2.25 0.07 -53.06
CA SER A 73 2.49 -0.64 -54.32
C SER A 73 3.04 -2.05 -54.12
N THR A 74 3.08 -2.60 -52.89
CA THR A 74 3.06 -4.07 -52.75
C THR A 74 1.63 -4.56 -52.96
N GLY A 75 1.16 -4.39 -54.19
CA GLY A 75 0.01 -5.09 -54.72
C GLY A 75 0.24 -6.57 -54.51
N VAL A 76 -0.56 -7.16 -53.64
CA VAL A 76 -0.83 -8.60 -53.71
C VAL A 76 -1.59 -8.79 -55.02
N LYS A 77 -0.88 -9.26 -56.04
CA LYS A 77 -1.44 -10.12 -57.08
C LYS A 77 -1.23 -11.55 -56.63
#